data_AF-A0A7R9B5V5-F1
#
_entry.id   AF-A0A7R9B5V5-F1
#
_cell.length_a   1.000
_cell.length_b   1.000
_cell.length_c   1.000
_cell.angle_alpha   90.00
_cell.angle_beta   90.00
_cell.angle_gamma   90.00
#
_symmetry.space_group_name_H-M   'P 1'
#
loop_
_entity.id
_entity.type
_entity.pdbx_description
1 polymer ?
#
loop_
_entity_poly.entity_id
_entity_poly.type
_entity_poly.pdbx_seq_one_letter_code
_entity_poly.pdbx_strand_id
1 'polypeptide(L)' 'MVEPVFGLLGAAAVSLAQPVLPYALAFAAGAMIYVVVDDIIPEANASGNGKLASWGTVVGFIVMMALDVGLG' A
#
# COMPACT_ATOMS: atom_id res chain seq x y z
N MET A 1 -18.18 -26.65 -11.75
CA MET A 1 -17.19 -27.38 -12.60
C MET A 1 -16.29 -26.45 -13.41
N VAL A 2 -16.66 -25.17 -13.54
CA VAL A 2 -15.84 -24.16 -14.24
C VAL A 2 -14.83 -23.49 -13.29
N GLU A 3 -15.15 -23.37 -12.00
CA GLU A 3 -14.28 -22.75 -11.00
C GLU A 3 -12.87 -23.36 -10.89
N PRO A 4 -12.66 -24.70 -10.91
CA PRO A 4 -11.31 -25.23 -10.81
C PRO A 4 -10.48 -25.03 -12.08
N VAL A 5 -11.11 -25.00 -13.26
CA VAL A 5 -10.40 -24.84 -14.55
C VAL A 5 -9.90 -23.41 -14.72
N PHE A 6 -10.75 -22.42 -14.46
CA PHE A 6 -10.37 -21.01 -14.50
C PHE A 6 -9.48 -20.62 -13.32
N GLY A 7 -9.65 -21.25 -12.15
CA GLY A 7 -8.76 -21.09 -11.00
C GLY A 7 -7.33 -21.59 -11.27
N LEU A 8 -7.18 -22.74 -11.93
CA LEU A 8 -5.86 -23.26 -12.35
C LEU A 8 -5.20 -22.38 -13.41
N LEU A 9 -5.98 -21.88 -14.38
CA LEU A 9 -5.48 -20.93 -15.38
C LEU A 9 -5.05 -19.61 -14.74
N GLY A 10 -5.82 -19.09 -13.80
CA GLY A 10 -5.47 -17.89 -13.03
C GLY A 10 -4.21 -18.10 -12.19
N ALA A 11 -4.10 -19.24 -11.50
CA ALA A 11 -2.91 -19.59 -10.73
C ALA A 11 -1.66 -19.73 -11.60
N ALA A 12 -1.78 -20.34 -12.79
CA ALA A 12 -0.69 -20.45 -13.76
C ALA A 12 -0.27 -19.11 -14.36
N ALA A 13 -1.23 -18.20 -14.61
CA ALA A 13 -0.94 -16.85 -15.09
C ALA A 13 -0.22 -16.02 -14.01
N VAL A 14 -0.67 -16.12 -12.75
CA VAL A 14 -0.02 -15.43 -11.62
C VAL A 14 1.38 -15.98 -11.38
N SER A 15 1.60 -17.30 -11.48
CA SER A 15 2.92 -17.90 -11.25
C SER A 15 3.98 -17.46 -12.27
N LEU A 16 3.57 -17.17 -13.51
CA LEU A 16 4.44 -16.57 -14.52
C LEU A 16 4.75 -15.09 -14.24
N ALA A 17 3.84 -14.36 -13.59
CA ALA A 17 4.01 -12.95 -13.22
C ALA A 17 4.73 -12.75 -11.87
N GLN A 18 4.75 -13.77 -11.00
CA GLN A 18 5.41 -13.76 -9.69
C GLN A 18 6.82 -13.17 -9.66
N PRO A 19 7.73 -13.43 -10.62
CA PRO A 19 9.08 -12.85 -10.54
C PRO A 19 9.12 -11.34 -10.83
N VAL A 20 8.16 -10.79 -11.58
CA VAL A 20 8.12 -9.35 -11.92
C VAL A 20 7.29 -8.53 -10.94
N LEU A 21 6.28 -9.16 -10.33
CA LEU A 21 5.39 -8.56 -9.33
C LEU A 21 6.11 -7.88 -8.16
N PRO A 22 7.14 -8.46 -7.50
CA PRO A 22 7.79 -7.80 -6.37
C PRO A 22 8.53 -6.53 -6.79
N TYR A 23 9.11 -6.48 -7.99
CA TYR A 23 9.76 -5.28 -8.51
C TYR A 23 8.73 -4.18 -8.81
N ALA A 24 7.59 -4.53 -9.41
CA ALA A 24 6.51 -3.59 -9.67
C ALA A 24 5.88 -3.07 -8.37
N LEU A 25 5.65 -3.94 -7.39
CA LEU A 25 5.13 -3.56 -6.07
C LEU A 25 6.12 -2.70 -5.28
N ALA A 26 7.42 -3.00 -5.34
CA ALA A 26 8.46 -2.18 -4.73
C ALA A 26 8.51 -0.77 -5.36
N PHE A 27 8.39 -0.69 -6.69
CA PHE A 27 8.31 0.59 -7.39
C PHE A 27 7.05 1.39 -7.00
N ALA A 28 5.89 0.73 -6.94
CA ALA A 28 4.65 1.35 -6.53
C ALA A 28 4.69 1.84 -5.07
N ALA A 29 5.28 1.06 -4.16
CA ALA A 29 5.49 1.45 -2.77
C ALA A 29 6.38 2.70 -2.67
N GLY A 30 7.47 2.75 -3.45
CA GLY A 30 8.35 3.93 -3.50
C GLY A 30 7.62 5.19 -4.00
N ALA A 31 6.79 5.08 -5.04
CA ALA A 31 6.00 6.20 -5.55
C ALA A 31 5.03 6.75 -4.50
N MET A 32 4.35 5.87 -3.76
CA MET A 32 3.44 6.29 -2.69
C MET A 32 4.17 6.98 -1.54
N ILE A 33 5.38 6.54 -1.18
CA ILE A 33 6.20 7.21 -0.16
C ILE A 33 6.59 8.63 -0.61
N TYR A 34 7.01 8.79 -1.88
CA TYR A 34 7.37 10.10 -2.42
C TYR A 34 6.20 11.08 -2.39
N VAL A 35 5.02 10.69 -2.90
CA VAL A 35 3.82 11.55 -2.90
C VAL A 35 3.40 11.96 -1.49
N VAL A 36 3.47 11.04 -0.52
CA VAL A 36 3.12 11.36 0.87
C VAL A 36 4.08 12.39 1.47
N VAL A 37 5.38 12.26 1.22
CA VAL A 37 6.41 13.13 1.81
C VAL A 37 6.48 14.49 1.12
N ASP A 38 6.33 14.55 -0.20
CA ASP A 38 6.54 15.76 -0.99
C ASP A 38 5.26 16.60 -1.15
N ASP A 39 4.09 15.96 -1.24
CA ASP A 39 2.80 16.68 -1.38
C ASP A 39 2.01 16.68 -0.08
N ILE A 40 1.70 15.50 0.48
CA ILE A 40 0.69 15.39 1.56
C ILE A 40 1.18 16.01 2.88
N ILE A 41 2.41 15.72 3.31
CA ILE A 41 2.95 16.27 4.56
C ILE A 41 3.11 17.81 4.47
N PRO A 42 3.69 18.39 3.40
CA PRO A 42 3.82 19.84 3.27
C PRO A 42 2.47 20.54 3.15
N GLU A 43 1.52 20.00 2.39
CA GLU A 43 0.16 20.58 2.26
C GLU A 43 -0.58 20.59 3.60
N ALA A 44 -0.46 19.51 4.38
CA ALA A 44 -1.07 19.42 5.69
C ALA A 44 -0.40 20.35 6.74
N ASN A 45 0.90 20.63 6.59
CA ASN A 45 1.61 21.62 7.41
C ASN A 45 1.29 23.06 6.98
N ALA A 46 1.19 23.32 5.68
CA ALA A 46 0.85 24.64 5.11
C ALA A 46 -0.57 25.07 5.49
N SER A 47 -1.48 24.11 5.69
CA SER A 47 -2.85 24.35 6.16
C SER A 47 -2.95 24.80 7.64
N GLY A 48 -1.82 25.08 8.31
CA GLY A 48 -1.77 25.63 9.68
C GLY A 48 -1.94 24.62 10.81
N ASN A 49 -2.28 23.37 10.48
CA ASN A 49 -2.56 22.28 11.42
C ASN A 49 -1.50 21.17 11.40
N GLY A 50 -0.25 21.51 11.08
CA GLY A 50 0.86 20.56 10.95
C GLY A 50 1.02 19.56 12.10
N LYS A 51 0.80 20.01 13.34
CA LYS A 51 0.85 19.11 14.52
C LYS A 51 -0.29 18.09 14.54
N LEU A 52 -1.50 18.49 14.15
CA LEU A 52 -2.66 17.60 14.01
C LEU A 52 -2.47 16.62 12.85
N ALA A 53 -1.90 17.09 11.73
CA ALA A 53 -1.56 16.25 10.59
C ALA A 53 -0.55 15.16 10.96
N SER A 54 0.54 15.51 11.65
CA SER A 54 1.54 14.55 12.12
C SER A 54 0.99 13.55 13.14
N TRP A 55 0.09 13.98 14.02
CA TRP A 55 -0.60 13.05 14.92
C TRP A 55 -1.57 12.13 14.16
N GLY A 56 -2.26 12.65 13.14
CA GLY A 56 -3.13 11.87 12.27
C GLY A 56 -2.38 10.80 11.48
N THR A 57 -1.20 11.12 10.93
CA THR A 57 -0.36 10.14 10.22
C THR A 57 0.15 9.05 11.16
N VAL A 58 0.57 9.39 12.38
CA VAL A 58 0.99 8.39 13.39
C VAL A 58 -0.17 7.46 13.77
N VAL A 59 -1.37 8.01 14.02
CA VAL A 59 -2.55 7.19 14.34
C VAL A 59 -2.94 6.29 13.16
N GLY A 60 -2.97 6.82 11.94
CA GLY A 60 -3.26 6.05 10.73
C GLY A 60 -2.27 4.92 10.51
N PHE A 61 -0.98 5.16 10.75
CA PHE A 61 0.06 4.13 10.68
C PHE A 61 -0.16 3.02 11.71
N ILE A 62 -0.47 3.38 12.96
CA ILE A 62 -0.76 2.40 14.02
C ILE A 62 -1.99 1.56 13.66
N VAL A 63 -3.06 2.18 13.16
CA VAL A 63 -4.28 1.46 12.74
C VAL A 63 -3.97 0.49 11.61
N MET A 64 -3.20 0.92 10.59
CA MET A 64 -2.83 0.04 9.49
C MET A 64 -1.96 -1.13 9.97
N MET A 65 -0.95 -0.88 10.82
CA MET A 65 -0.13 -1.95 11.39
C MET A 65 -0.92 -2.93 12.26
N ALA A 66 -1.91 -2.44 13.02
CA ALA A 66 -2.79 -3.31 13.79
C ALA A 66 -3.69 -4.17 12.89
N LEU A 67 -4.19 -3.62 11.78
CA LEU A 67 -4.98 -4.37 10.79
C LEU A 67 -4.14 -5.41 10.06
N ASP A 68 -2.92 -5.06 9.66
CA ASP A 68 -1.99 -5.97 8.97
C ASP A 68 -1.61 -7.16 9.87
N VAL A 69 -1.26 -6.91 11.14
CA VAL A 69 -0.94 -7.98 12.10
C VAL A 69 -2.17 -8.77 12.55
N GLY A 70 -3.34 -8.14 12.59
CA GLY A 70 -4.58 -8.74 13.10
C GLY A 70 -5.38 -9.53 12.06
N LEU A 71 -5.33 -9.14 10.79
CA LEU A 71 -6.02 -9.79 9.66
C LEU A 71 -5.07 -10.59 8.75
N GLY A 72 -3.76 -10.36 8.88
CA GLY A 72 -2.71 -11.07 8.17
C GLY A 72 -2.45 -12.48 8.66
#